data_AF-A0A954NDS1-F1
#
_entry.id   AF-A0A954NDS1-F1
#
_cell.length_a   1.000
_cell.length_b   1.000
_cell.length_c   1.000
_cell.angle_alpha   90.00
_cell.angle_beta   90.00
_cell.angle_gamma   90.00
#
_symmetry.space_group_name_H-M   'P 1'
#
loop_
_entity.id
_entity.type
_entity.pdbx_description
1 polymer ?
#
loop_
_entity_poly.entity_id
_entity_poly.type
_entity_poly.pdbx_seq_one_letter_code
_entity_poly.pdbx_strand_id
1 'polypeptide(L)'
;MNHLTCRRVVGWGALVLIAWGGVTTARADFLVTSRDSNRVLRFDESDGSFVGEFVTEFSGGLVAPVGLRFGPDGNLYVSSAGTNQVLRYNGTTGAFIDVFATTPVDSQPADLRFGPDGNLYVALFGGSSVQRFDGTTGAFIDDFTGENSVFAGTNLLFGPDNNLYVGSYATDQVLRFNGATGAMIDVFASDPALSGPSGMVFDANDDLLVVSLNTGAVLRFDGATGAADGNFITLNQFAFPSGAAYGPDGDYYVTTLAFNTVERFTPAGAPVATVASGNGLMLPANIEFIVDLTPGDANGDGKVDGVDYLVWAGHYGEDPAADPPGSPANGDFDGNGVVDGLDYLVWASNFGHGPNDTTSVPEPSALLLLCGGVALLAATRRPSRG
;
A
#
# COMPACT_ATOMS: atom_id res chain seq x y z
N MET A 1 5.00 32.07 81.27
CA MET A 1 5.68 30.77 81.19
C MET A 1 4.66 29.73 80.74
N ASN A 2 5.06 28.93 79.75
CA ASN A 2 4.50 27.63 79.34
C ASN A 2 3.15 27.54 78.61
N HIS A 3 3.30 27.08 77.36
CA HIS A 3 2.55 26.05 76.62
C HIS A 3 1.06 26.24 76.28
N LEU A 4 0.74 26.27 74.97
CA LEU A 4 0.07 25.16 74.25
C LEU A 4 -0.09 25.45 72.73
N THR A 5 0.62 24.61 71.95
CA THR A 5 0.45 24.09 70.58
C THR A 5 -0.78 24.42 69.70
N CYS A 6 -0.56 24.61 68.39
CA CYS A 6 -1.30 23.91 67.31
C CYS A 6 -0.54 23.89 65.95
N ARG A 7 -0.68 22.76 65.23
CA ARG A 7 0.03 22.26 64.03
C ARG A 7 -0.37 22.92 62.69
N ARG A 8 0.52 22.87 61.68
CA ARG A 8 0.39 22.08 60.42
C ARG A 8 1.61 22.29 59.48
N VAL A 9 2.40 21.23 59.25
CA VAL A 9 2.56 20.44 57.99
C VAL A 9 3.37 21.16 56.90
N VAL A 10 4.61 20.68 56.74
CA VAL A 10 5.52 20.95 55.62
C VAL A 10 5.18 19.97 54.49
N GLY A 11 4.99 20.48 53.27
CA GLY A 11 4.89 19.68 52.06
C GLY A 11 5.71 20.34 50.96
N TRP A 12 6.84 19.75 50.62
CA TRP A 12 7.64 20.09 49.44
C TRP A 12 6.90 19.57 48.21
N GLY A 13 6.42 20.46 47.34
CA GLY A 13 5.86 20.09 46.04
C GLY A 13 6.98 19.74 45.08
N ALA A 14 7.14 18.45 44.77
CA ALA A 14 7.92 18.01 43.63
C ALA A 14 7.10 18.27 42.36
N LEU A 15 7.59 19.15 41.49
CA LEU A 15 7.09 19.31 40.13
C LEU A 15 7.47 18.04 39.34
N VAL A 16 6.51 17.17 39.08
CA VAL A 16 6.69 16.11 38.09
C VAL A 16 6.45 16.74 36.72
N LEU A 17 7.52 16.97 35.98
CA LEU A 17 7.47 17.20 34.54
C LEU A 17 6.99 15.89 33.89
N ILE A 18 5.72 15.85 33.50
CA ILE A 18 5.23 14.82 32.59
C ILE A 18 5.75 15.23 31.21
N ALA A 19 6.84 14.60 30.78
CA ALA A 19 7.23 14.60 29.39
C ALA A 19 6.09 13.90 28.62
N TRP A 20 5.47 14.63 27.69
CA TRP A 20 4.56 14.04 26.72
C TRP A 20 5.41 13.15 25.82
N GLY A 21 5.34 11.83 26.07
CA GLY A 21 5.89 10.83 25.17
C GLY A 21 5.18 10.96 23.83
N GLY A 22 5.95 11.19 22.77
CA GLY A 22 5.45 11.18 21.40
C GLY A 22 4.74 9.86 21.11
N VAL A 23 3.63 9.95 20.41
CA VAL A 23 2.96 8.82 19.79
C VAL A 23 3.95 8.22 18.80
N THR A 24 4.44 7.00 19.05
CA THR A 24 5.20 6.26 18.05
C THR A 24 4.18 5.57 17.14
N THR A 25 3.91 6.19 16.00
CA THR A 25 3.16 5.60 14.88
C THR A 25 3.87 4.32 14.44
N ALA A 26 3.11 3.36 13.87
CA ALA A 26 3.70 2.21 13.19
C ALA A 26 4.79 2.71 12.22
N ARG A 27 5.97 2.11 12.29
CA ARG A 27 7.13 2.54 11.52
C ARG A 27 7.12 1.77 10.20
N ALA A 28 6.67 2.38 9.11
CA ALA A 28 6.91 1.86 7.78
C ALA A 28 8.18 2.50 7.20
N ASP A 29 8.78 1.85 6.21
CA ASP A 29 9.66 2.55 5.28
C ASP A 29 8.87 2.78 4.00
N PHE A 30 9.27 3.72 3.16
CA PHE A 30 8.67 3.88 1.84
C PHE A 30 9.71 3.79 0.72
N LEU A 31 9.25 3.24 -0.39
CA LEU A 31 10.00 3.08 -1.63
C LEU A 31 9.60 4.18 -2.61
N VAL A 32 10.57 4.71 -3.33
CA VAL A 32 10.37 5.72 -4.37
C VAL A 32 11.07 5.28 -5.65
N THR A 33 10.34 5.19 -6.75
CA THR A 33 10.95 4.97 -8.07
C THR A 33 11.69 6.22 -8.51
N SER A 34 12.96 6.05 -8.87
CA SER A 34 13.83 7.13 -9.33
C SER A 34 14.10 6.96 -10.81
N ARG A 35 13.30 7.63 -11.64
CA ARG A 35 13.19 7.37 -13.07
C ARG A 35 14.51 7.56 -13.80
N ASP A 36 15.18 8.69 -13.62
CA ASP A 36 16.37 9.01 -14.41
C ASP A 36 17.65 8.33 -13.89
N SER A 37 17.66 7.94 -12.61
CA SER A 37 18.79 7.17 -12.04
C SER A 37 18.58 5.66 -12.07
N ASN A 38 17.45 5.18 -12.61
CA ASN A 38 17.15 3.76 -12.86
C ASN A 38 17.23 2.88 -11.60
N ARG A 39 16.68 3.39 -10.49
CA ARG A 39 16.73 2.80 -9.15
C ARG A 39 15.36 2.81 -8.48
N VAL A 40 15.22 2.04 -7.41
CA VAL A 40 14.20 2.24 -6.38
C VAL A 40 14.91 2.56 -5.07
N LEU A 41 14.62 3.70 -4.48
CA LEU A 41 15.24 4.17 -3.23
C LEU A 41 14.31 3.95 -2.05
N ARG A 42 14.88 3.62 -0.89
CA ARG A 42 14.16 3.38 0.37
C ARG A 42 14.45 4.51 1.37
N PHE A 43 13.41 4.99 2.02
CA PHE A 43 13.45 6.03 3.04
C PHE A 43 12.67 5.60 4.27
N ASP A 44 13.10 6.04 5.45
CA ASP A 44 12.39 5.82 6.70
C ASP A 44 11.18 6.77 6.76
N GLU A 45 9.98 6.26 7.05
CA GLU A 45 8.77 7.09 7.09
C GLU A 45 8.79 8.12 8.23
N SER A 46 9.44 7.79 9.35
CA SER A 46 9.35 8.58 10.58
C SER A 46 10.06 9.92 10.47
N ASP A 47 11.15 9.96 9.71
CA ASP A 47 11.96 11.18 9.55
C ASP A 47 12.38 11.48 8.10
N GLY A 48 12.03 10.63 7.14
CA GLY A 48 12.38 10.79 5.73
C GLY A 48 13.86 10.53 5.42
N SER A 49 14.60 9.94 6.36
CA SER A 49 16.02 9.67 6.15
C SER A 49 16.24 8.59 5.09
N PHE A 50 17.29 8.74 4.30
CA PHE A 50 17.65 7.77 3.27
C PHE A 50 18.20 6.50 3.93
N VAL A 51 17.55 5.37 3.66
CA VAL A 51 17.96 4.04 4.17
C VAL A 51 18.93 3.38 3.20
N GLY A 52 18.65 3.44 1.90
CA GLY A 52 19.48 2.82 0.89
C GLY A 52 18.81 2.66 -0.47
N GLU A 53 19.56 2.10 -1.43
CA GLU A 53 18.97 1.60 -2.67
C GLU A 53 18.28 0.27 -2.37
N PHE A 54 16.97 0.20 -2.64
CA PHE A 54 16.23 -1.04 -2.54
C PHE A 54 16.46 -1.87 -3.81
N VAL A 55 16.21 -1.27 -4.98
CA VAL A 55 16.64 -1.81 -6.27
C VAL A 55 17.79 -0.98 -6.77
N THR A 56 18.95 -1.62 -6.91
CA THR A 56 20.18 -0.96 -7.37
C THR A 56 20.09 -0.54 -8.83
N GLU A 57 20.91 0.43 -9.21
CA GLU A 57 20.95 0.98 -10.55
C GLU A 57 21.05 -0.10 -11.65
N PHE A 58 20.14 -0.06 -12.63
CA PHE A 58 20.03 -1.00 -13.76
C PHE A 58 19.87 -2.49 -13.37
N SER A 59 19.52 -2.81 -12.13
CA SER A 59 19.28 -4.20 -11.71
C SER A 59 18.20 -4.84 -12.60
N GLY A 60 18.43 -6.07 -13.06
CA GLY A 60 17.51 -6.76 -13.97
C GLY A 60 17.31 -6.10 -15.35
N GLY A 61 18.07 -5.06 -15.69
CA GLY A 61 17.85 -4.25 -16.88
C GLY A 61 16.80 -3.15 -16.70
N LEU A 62 16.49 -2.75 -15.47
CA LEU A 62 15.55 -1.66 -15.17
C LEU A 62 15.96 -0.35 -15.85
N VAL A 63 15.07 0.25 -16.64
CA VAL A 63 15.28 1.56 -17.28
C VAL A 63 14.03 2.40 -17.17
N ALA A 64 14.19 3.64 -16.69
CA ALA A 64 13.12 4.60 -16.47
C ALA A 64 11.94 4.00 -15.66
N PRO A 65 12.17 3.53 -14.43
CA PRO A 65 11.09 3.01 -13.59
C PRO A 65 10.02 4.07 -13.34
N VAL A 66 8.74 3.66 -13.38
CA VAL A 66 7.59 4.55 -13.13
C VAL A 66 6.74 4.02 -11.98
N GLY A 67 5.77 3.15 -12.24
CA GLY A 67 4.98 2.49 -11.19
C GLY A 67 5.73 1.39 -10.46
N LEU A 68 5.41 1.21 -9.18
CA LEU A 68 5.85 0.08 -8.36
C LEU A 68 4.72 -0.37 -7.43
N ARG A 69 4.64 -1.67 -7.16
CA ARG A 69 3.63 -2.23 -6.24
C ARG A 69 4.11 -3.55 -5.67
N PHE A 70 3.79 -3.82 -4.41
CA PHE A 70 3.89 -5.17 -3.89
C PHE A 70 2.77 -6.04 -4.49
N GLY A 71 3.12 -7.25 -4.89
CA GLY A 71 2.15 -8.28 -5.28
C GLY A 71 1.65 -9.07 -4.08
N PRO A 72 0.58 -9.86 -4.27
CA PRO A 72 0.04 -10.74 -3.22
C PRO A 72 1.04 -11.81 -2.77
N ASP A 73 2.07 -12.10 -3.57
CA ASP A 73 3.17 -13.01 -3.26
C ASP A 73 4.30 -12.36 -2.44
N GLY A 74 4.12 -11.10 -2.02
CA GLY A 74 5.12 -10.33 -1.27
C GLY A 74 6.33 -9.89 -2.10
N ASN A 75 6.33 -10.07 -3.42
CA ASN A 75 7.38 -9.54 -4.30
C ASN A 75 7.07 -8.11 -4.74
N LEU A 76 8.10 -7.35 -5.07
CA LEU A 76 7.95 -6.01 -5.63
C LEU A 76 7.95 -6.08 -7.17
N TYR A 77 6.92 -5.50 -7.78
CA TYR A 77 6.77 -5.39 -9.23
C TYR A 77 7.01 -3.94 -9.63
N VAL A 78 7.83 -3.71 -10.66
CA VAL A 78 8.21 -2.37 -11.11
C VAL A 78 8.04 -2.26 -12.62
N SER A 79 7.28 -1.25 -13.06
CA SER A 79 7.16 -0.90 -14.47
C SER A 79 8.45 -0.27 -14.97
N SER A 80 9.13 -0.94 -15.90
CA SER A 80 10.32 -0.48 -16.60
C SER A 80 9.91 0.17 -17.92
N ALA A 81 9.56 1.45 -17.88
CA ALA A 81 9.00 2.15 -19.05
C ALA A 81 9.98 2.18 -20.23
N GLY A 82 11.28 2.24 -19.96
CA GLY A 82 12.33 2.25 -20.99
C GLY A 82 12.56 0.90 -21.67
N THR A 83 12.12 -0.21 -21.06
CA THR A 83 12.29 -1.56 -21.65
C THR A 83 10.96 -2.23 -22.04
N ASN A 84 9.81 -1.60 -21.80
CA ASN A 84 8.48 -2.16 -22.05
C ASN A 84 8.25 -3.48 -21.27
N GLN A 85 8.64 -3.49 -20.00
CA GLN A 85 8.58 -4.68 -19.15
C GLN A 85 8.04 -4.32 -17.76
N VAL A 86 7.46 -5.32 -17.10
CA VAL A 86 7.30 -5.35 -15.65
C VAL A 86 8.36 -6.28 -15.09
N LEU A 87 9.23 -5.74 -14.24
CA LEU A 87 10.31 -6.49 -13.59
C LEU A 87 9.88 -6.86 -12.17
N ARG A 88 10.24 -8.07 -11.73
CA ARG A 88 9.93 -8.57 -10.39
C ARG A 88 11.18 -8.70 -9.54
N TYR A 89 11.07 -8.25 -8.30
CA TYR A 89 12.13 -8.22 -7.31
C TYR A 89 11.64 -8.86 -6.02
N ASN A 90 12.57 -9.43 -5.25
CA ASN A 90 12.27 -9.91 -3.92
C ASN A 90 11.83 -8.73 -3.04
N GLY A 91 10.63 -8.80 -2.45
CA GLY A 91 10.05 -7.67 -1.73
C GLY A 91 10.69 -7.33 -0.39
N THR A 92 11.63 -8.14 0.11
CA THR A 92 12.40 -7.83 1.33
C THR A 92 13.76 -7.24 1.01
N THR A 93 14.43 -7.74 -0.03
CA THR A 93 15.83 -7.43 -0.32
C THR A 93 16.02 -6.56 -1.56
N GLY A 94 15.00 -6.43 -2.40
CA GLY A 94 15.07 -5.75 -3.70
C GLY A 94 15.96 -6.45 -4.73
N ALA A 95 16.37 -7.69 -4.47
CA ALA A 95 17.11 -8.50 -5.42
C ALA A 95 16.24 -8.86 -6.64
N PHE A 96 16.79 -8.71 -7.85
CA PHE A 96 16.09 -9.07 -9.08
C PHE A 96 15.76 -10.57 -9.13
N ILE A 97 14.53 -10.90 -9.52
CA ILE A 97 14.06 -12.27 -9.71
C ILE A 97 14.00 -12.58 -11.21
N ASP A 98 13.12 -11.90 -11.94
CA ASP A 98 12.90 -12.11 -13.37
C ASP A 98 12.16 -10.94 -14.05
N VAL A 99 12.05 -11.04 -15.38
CA VAL A 99 11.09 -10.26 -16.15
C VAL A 99 9.75 -10.96 -16.00
N PHE A 100 8.80 -10.33 -15.30
CA PHE A 100 7.51 -10.93 -15.03
C PHE A 100 6.58 -10.83 -16.24
N ALA A 101 6.42 -9.64 -16.80
CA ALA A 101 5.60 -9.40 -17.97
C ALA A 101 6.33 -8.51 -18.99
N THR A 102 5.96 -8.65 -20.27
CA THR A 102 6.44 -7.80 -21.36
C THR A 102 5.24 -7.17 -22.06
N THR A 103 5.29 -5.86 -22.25
CA THR A 103 4.27 -5.09 -22.95
C THR A 103 4.72 -4.83 -24.40
N PRO A 104 3.82 -4.41 -25.31
CA PRO A 104 4.19 -4.07 -26.68
C PRO A 104 5.33 -3.02 -26.75
N VAL A 105 6.04 -3.02 -27.87
CA VAL A 105 7.09 -2.01 -28.14
C VAL A 105 6.48 -0.61 -28.12
N ASP A 106 7.22 0.35 -27.56
CA ASP A 106 6.83 1.76 -27.41
C ASP A 106 5.57 2.00 -26.54
N SER A 107 5.14 1.00 -25.76
CA SER A 107 3.95 1.11 -24.89
C SER A 107 4.20 1.88 -23.60
N GLN A 108 5.45 1.91 -23.10
CA GLN A 108 5.85 2.65 -21.90
C GLN A 108 4.92 2.37 -20.69
N PRO A 109 5.02 1.19 -20.06
CA PRO A 109 4.22 0.88 -18.88
C PRO A 109 4.42 1.94 -17.80
N ALA A 110 3.32 2.59 -17.42
CA ALA A 110 3.31 3.75 -16.53
C ALA A 110 2.99 3.35 -15.09
N ASP A 111 2.03 2.45 -14.92
CA ASP A 111 1.56 2.01 -13.60
C ASP A 111 1.04 0.58 -13.66
N LEU A 112 0.99 -0.08 -12.51
CA LEU A 112 0.60 -1.48 -12.39
C LEU A 112 -0.17 -1.75 -11.09
N ARG A 113 -1.21 -2.60 -11.17
CA ARG A 113 -2.00 -2.99 -10.00
C ARG A 113 -2.46 -4.43 -10.12
N PHE A 114 -2.37 -5.18 -9.03
CA PHE A 114 -3.11 -6.43 -8.91
C PHE A 114 -4.59 -6.12 -8.66
N GLY A 115 -5.45 -6.75 -9.45
CA GLY A 115 -6.90 -6.65 -9.29
C GLY A 115 -7.45 -7.64 -8.26
N PRO A 116 -8.74 -7.50 -7.89
CA PRO A 116 -9.40 -8.41 -6.95
C PRO A 116 -9.54 -9.85 -7.48
N ASP A 117 -9.33 -10.06 -8.78
CA ASP A 117 -9.28 -11.36 -9.44
C ASP A 117 -7.88 -11.98 -9.44
N GLY A 118 -6.91 -11.34 -8.78
CA GLY A 118 -5.52 -11.79 -8.71
C GLY A 118 -4.70 -11.49 -9.96
N ASN A 119 -5.27 -10.92 -11.02
CA ASN A 119 -4.53 -10.60 -12.25
C ASN A 119 -3.77 -9.27 -12.12
N LEU A 120 -2.70 -9.11 -12.91
CA LEU A 120 -1.94 -7.87 -12.99
C LEU A 120 -2.47 -6.99 -14.13
N TYR A 121 -2.81 -5.74 -13.81
CA TYR A 121 -3.29 -4.72 -14.75
C TYR A 121 -2.21 -3.66 -14.92
N VAL A 122 -1.89 -3.30 -16.17
CA VAL A 122 -0.80 -2.38 -16.51
C VAL A 122 -1.33 -1.26 -17.40
N ALA A 123 -1.21 -0.01 -16.95
CA ALA A 123 -1.53 1.17 -17.76
C ALA A 123 -0.34 1.52 -18.64
N LEU A 124 -0.61 1.87 -19.90
CA LEU A 124 0.40 2.15 -20.91
C LEU A 124 0.33 3.62 -21.31
N PHE A 125 1.42 4.38 -21.10
CA PHE A 125 1.48 5.80 -21.47
C PHE A 125 1.61 6.00 -22.98
N GLY A 126 2.38 5.14 -23.64
CA GLY A 126 2.49 5.13 -25.11
C GLY A 126 1.40 4.29 -25.80
N GLY A 127 0.64 3.52 -25.02
CA GLY A 127 -0.44 2.66 -25.49
C GLY A 127 -1.82 3.31 -25.46
N SER A 128 -2.84 2.51 -25.82
CA SER A 128 -4.23 2.96 -25.86
C SER A 128 -5.21 2.12 -25.02
N SER A 129 -4.68 1.27 -24.14
CA SER A 129 -5.41 0.32 -23.29
C SER A 129 -4.71 0.12 -21.94
N VAL A 130 -5.45 -0.43 -20.98
CA VAL A 130 -4.87 -1.18 -19.86
C VAL A 130 -4.74 -2.64 -20.29
N GLN A 131 -3.54 -3.20 -20.17
CA GLN A 131 -3.29 -4.62 -20.45
C GLN A 131 -3.42 -5.45 -19.19
N ARG A 132 -3.94 -6.67 -19.34
CA ARG A 132 -4.10 -7.61 -18.24
C ARG A 132 -3.21 -8.83 -18.46
N PHE A 133 -2.55 -9.24 -17.39
CA PHE A 133 -1.65 -10.37 -17.33
C PHE A 133 -2.08 -11.28 -16.18
N ASP A 134 -1.80 -12.56 -16.33
CA ASP A 134 -1.93 -13.53 -15.27
C ASP A 134 -1.02 -13.12 -14.10
N GLY A 135 -1.60 -12.94 -12.90
CA GLY A 135 -0.87 -12.38 -11.78
C GLY A 135 0.12 -13.35 -11.10
N THR A 136 0.11 -14.63 -11.49
CA THR A 136 1.06 -15.63 -10.99
C THR A 136 2.23 -15.83 -11.95
N THR A 137 1.94 -15.86 -13.24
CA THR A 137 2.89 -16.24 -14.30
C THR A 137 3.36 -15.07 -15.16
N GLY A 138 2.65 -13.94 -15.13
CA GLY A 138 2.91 -12.77 -15.97
C GLY A 138 2.57 -12.97 -17.44
N ALA A 139 1.86 -14.05 -17.78
CA ALA A 139 1.40 -14.30 -19.15
C ALA A 139 0.35 -13.27 -19.57
N PHE A 140 0.49 -12.71 -20.77
CA PHE A 140 -0.51 -11.79 -21.32
C PHE A 140 -1.87 -12.50 -21.50
N ILE A 141 -2.93 -11.88 -21.00
CA ILE A 141 -4.30 -12.36 -21.13
C ILE A 141 -5.00 -11.62 -22.27
N ASP A 142 -5.19 -10.30 -22.12
CA ASP A 142 -5.90 -9.45 -23.08
C ASP A 142 -5.63 -7.94 -22.88
N ASP A 143 -6.05 -7.15 -23.86
CA ASP A 143 -6.23 -5.71 -23.72
C ASP A 143 -7.55 -5.45 -22.97
N PHE A 144 -7.49 -5.38 -21.65
CA PHE A 144 -8.64 -5.40 -20.76
C PHE A 144 -9.68 -4.33 -21.05
N THR A 145 -9.26 -3.08 -21.25
CA THR A 145 -10.18 -1.97 -21.56
C THR A 145 -10.58 -1.91 -23.03
N GLY A 146 -10.14 -2.86 -23.86
CA GLY A 146 -10.21 -2.79 -25.31
C GLY A 146 -9.27 -1.73 -25.91
N GLU A 147 -9.02 -1.85 -27.22
CA GLU A 147 -8.18 -0.91 -27.96
C GLU A 147 -8.81 0.50 -28.02
N ASN A 148 -7.99 1.54 -27.85
CA ASN A 148 -8.37 2.97 -27.98
C ASN A 148 -9.36 3.49 -26.93
N SER A 149 -9.44 2.82 -25.78
CA SER A 149 -10.35 3.22 -24.69
C SER A 149 -9.67 4.10 -23.64
N VAL A 150 -8.34 4.14 -23.61
CA VAL A 150 -7.54 4.96 -22.68
C VAL A 150 -6.47 5.67 -23.49
N PHE A 151 -6.40 7.00 -23.45
CA PHE A 151 -5.35 7.72 -24.18
C PHE A 151 -4.25 8.16 -23.22
N ALA A 152 -3.07 7.54 -23.38
CA ALA A 152 -1.92 7.74 -22.50
C ALA A 152 -2.28 7.48 -21.03
N GLY A 153 -2.53 6.20 -20.72
CA GLY A 153 -2.84 5.74 -19.37
C GLY A 153 -1.63 5.98 -18.47
N THR A 154 -1.79 6.85 -17.48
CA THR A 154 -0.70 7.24 -16.57
C THR A 154 -0.72 6.46 -15.27
N ASN A 155 -1.90 6.18 -14.74
CA ASN A 155 -2.08 5.51 -13.47
C ASN A 155 -3.41 4.76 -13.40
N LEU A 156 -3.51 3.77 -12.52
CA LEU A 156 -4.73 2.96 -12.37
C LEU A 156 -4.96 2.46 -10.94
N LEU A 157 -6.22 2.28 -10.57
CA LEU A 157 -6.59 1.58 -9.34
C LEU A 157 -7.99 0.98 -9.40
N PHE A 158 -8.22 -0.06 -8.60
CA PHE A 158 -9.56 -0.55 -8.31
C PHE A 158 -10.14 0.24 -7.14
N GLY A 159 -11.35 0.74 -7.31
CA GLY A 159 -12.09 1.43 -6.26
C GLY A 159 -12.85 0.48 -5.33
N PRO A 160 -13.44 0.99 -4.25
CA PRO A 160 -14.23 0.20 -3.29
C PRO A 160 -15.46 -0.46 -3.91
N ASP A 161 -15.89 0.00 -5.09
CA ASP A 161 -16.99 -0.56 -5.88
C ASP A 161 -16.55 -1.67 -6.86
N ASN A 162 -15.28 -2.11 -6.78
CA ASN A 162 -14.64 -3.05 -7.69
C ASN A 162 -14.61 -2.60 -9.16
N ASN A 163 -14.77 -1.31 -9.43
CA ASN A 163 -14.52 -0.75 -10.76
C ASN A 163 -13.07 -0.31 -10.92
N LEU A 164 -12.58 -0.31 -12.15
CA LEU A 164 -11.25 0.15 -12.51
C LEU A 164 -11.29 1.63 -12.89
N TYR A 165 -10.46 2.44 -12.23
CA TYR A 165 -10.30 3.86 -12.47
C TYR A 165 -8.95 4.11 -13.13
N VAL A 166 -8.94 4.85 -14.24
CA VAL A 166 -7.73 5.07 -15.05
C VAL A 166 -7.57 6.56 -15.34
N GLY A 167 -6.39 7.09 -15.04
CA GLY A 167 -6.01 8.46 -15.40
C GLY A 167 -5.66 8.53 -16.88
N SER A 168 -6.28 9.47 -17.60
CA SER A 168 -6.02 9.72 -19.01
C SER A 168 -5.31 11.05 -19.18
N TYR A 169 -4.00 11.02 -19.46
CA TYR A 169 -3.20 12.23 -19.64
C TYR A 169 -3.69 13.05 -20.84
N ALA A 170 -4.15 12.38 -21.90
CA ALA A 170 -4.53 13.07 -23.13
C ALA A 170 -5.89 13.77 -23.07
N THR A 171 -6.78 13.32 -22.17
CA THR A 171 -8.14 13.88 -22.06
C THR A 171 -8.39 14.63 -20.75
N ASP A 172 -7.39 14.73 -19.86
CA ASP A 172 -7.48 15.41 -18.58
C ASP A 172 -8.64 14.88 -17.69
N GLN A 173 -8.83 13.56 -17.71
CA GLN A 173 -9.98 12.87 -17.10
C GLN A 173 -9.56 11.62 -16.34
N VAL A 174 -10.40 11.25 -15.37
CA VAL A 174 -10.43 9.89 -14.81
C VAL A 174 -11.57 9.13 -15.47
N LEU A 175 -11.22 8.04 -16.15
CA LEU A 175 -12.15 7.15 -16.81
C LEU A 175 -12.46 5.97 -15.88
N ARG A 176 -13.72 5.52 -15.86
CA ARG A 176 -14.14 4.36 -15.05
C ARG A 176 -14.62 3.24 -15.94
N PHE A 177 -14.15 2.04 -15.63
CA PHE A 177 -14.42 0.80 -16.34
C PHE A 177 -14.96 -0.24 -15.36
N ASN A 178 -15.76 -1.17 -15.87
CA ASN A 178 -16.18 -2.32 -15.10
C ASN A 178 -14.94 -3.16 -14.75
N GLY A 179 -14.68 -3.39 -13.46
CA GLY A 179 -13.45 -4.07 -13.05
C GLY A 179 -13.41 -5.57 -13.33
N ALA A 180 -14.53 -6.18 -13.75
CA ALA A 180 -14.54 -7.59 -14.17
C ALA A 180 -14.42 -7.77 -15.68
N THR A 181 -14.99 -6.84 -16.46
CA THR A 181 -15.10 -6.98 -17.93
C THR A 181 -14.27 -5.98 -18.72
N GLY A 182 -13.77 -4.93 -18.08
CA GLY A 182 -13.04 -3.85 -18.73
C GLY A 182 -13.90 -2.93 -19.61
N ALA A 183 -15.22 -3.12 -19.62
CA ALA A 183 -16.13 -2.26 -20.37
C ALA A 183 -16.16 -0.85 -19.78
N MET A 184 -15.97 0.18 -20.62
CA MET A 184 -16.08 1.57 -20.19
C MET A 184 -17.47 1.87 -19.66
N ILE A 185 -17.53 2.48 -18.47
CA ILE A 185 -18.78 2.89 -17.81
C ILE A 185 -19.05 4.36 -18.14
N ASP A 186 -18.13 5.25 -17.75
CA ASP A 186 -18.25 6.69 -17.90
C ASP A 186 -16.91 7.42 -17.75
N VAL A 187 -16.95 8.74 -17.99
CA VAL A 187 -15.96 9.68 -17.44
C VAL A 187 -16.37 9.91 -16.00
N PHE A 188 -15.59 9.38 -15.06
CA PHE A 188 -15.93 9.44 -13.65
C PHE A 188 -15.63 10.81 -13.05
N ALA A 189 -14.41 11.31 -13.24
CA ALA A 189 -14.00 12.61 -12.74
C ALA A 189 -13.39 13.47 -13.85
N SER A 190 -13.80 14.73 -13.88
CA SER A 190 -13.26 15.77 -14.76
C SER A 190 -13.46 17.12 -14.10
N ASP A 191 -12.45 17.99 -14.16
CA ASP A 191 -12.52 19.36 -13.67
C ASP A 191 -11.62 20.25 -14.54
N PRO A 192 -11.98 21.52 -14.83
CA PRO A 192 -11.10 22.43 -15.59
C PRO A 192 -9.72 22.66 -14.97
N ALA A 193 -9.55 22.41 -13.66
CA ALA A 193 -8.27 22.48 -12.97
C ALA A 193 -7.47 21.17 -13.02
N LEU A 194 -8.08 20.07 -13.48
CA LEU A 194 -7.38 18.80 -13.69
C LEU A 194 -6.66 18.88 -15.05
N SER A 195 -5.34 18.69 -15.04
CA SER A 195 -4.58 18.57 -16.27
C SER A 195 -3.40 17.63 -16.10
N GLY A 196 -3.32 16.63 -16.98
CA GLY A 196 -2.36 15.54 -16.91
C GLY A 196 -2.50 14.75 -15.60
N PRO A 197 -3.62 14.06 -15.36
CA PRO A 197 -3.71 13.13 -14.23
C PRO A 197 -2.52 12.16 -14.28
N SER A 198 -1.82 11.98 -13.15
CA SER A 198 -0.56 11.21 -13.10
C SER A 198 -0.44 10.26 -11.92
N GLY A 199 -1.28 10.43 -10.90
CA GLY A 199 -1.37 9.59 -9.73
C GLY A 199 -2.75 9.72 -9.11
N MET A 200 -3.25 8.66 -8.48
CA MET A 200 -4.56 8.65 -7.83
C MET A 200 -4.57 7.73 -6.61
N VAL A 201 -5.37 8.08 -5.61
CA VAL A 201 -5.59 7.27 -4.41
C VAL A 201 -6.99 7.52 -3.86
N PHE A 202 -7.66 6.46 -3.40
CA PHE A 202 -8.84 6.61 -2.53
C PHE A 202 -8.36 6.74 -1.09
N ASP A 203 -8.89 7.71 -0.37
CA ASP A 203 -8.61 7.88 1.05
C ASP A 203 -9.59 7.09 1.94
N ALA A 204 -9.39 7.19 3.26
CA ALA A 204 -10.22 6.51 4.25
C ALA A 204 -11.67 7.02 4.33
N ASN A 205 -11.99 8.14 3.68
CA ASN A 205 -13.35 8.69 3.60
C ASN A 205 -14.05 8.34 2.27
N ASP A 206 -13.45 7.44 1.48
CA ASP A 206 -13.86 7.14 0.10
C ASP A 206 -13.80 8.35 -0.83
N ASP A 207 -12.95 9.35 -0.56
CA ASP A 207 -12.67 10.43 -1.52
C ASP A 207 -11.57 10.00 -2.51
N LEU A 208 -11.74 10.33 -3.78
CA LEU A 208 -10.71 10.14 -4.81
C LEU A 208 -9.82 11.38 -4.88
N LEU A 209 -8.54 11.22 -4.55
CA LEU A 209 -7.51 12.22 -4.82
C LEU A 209 -6.85 11.95 -6.16
N VAL A 210 -6.67 13.00 -6.96
CA VAL A 210 -6.06 12.93 -8.29
C VAL A 210 -4.95 13.97 -8.39
N VAL A 211 -3.74 13.51 -8.67
CA VAL A 211 -2.58 14.35 -8.92
C VAL A 211 -2.69 14.98 -10.31
N SER A 212 -2.73 16.30 -10.35
CA SER A 212 -2.76 17.10 -11.57
C SER A 212 -1.35 17.61 -11.89
N LEU A 213 -0.65 16.88 -12.76
CA LEU A 213 0.76 17.10 -13.05
C LEU A 213 1.03 18.50 -13.59
N ASN A 214 0.20 18.96 -14.53
CA ASN A 214 0.46 20.21 -15.24
C ASN A 214 0.04 21.46 -14.45
N THR A 215 -0.80 21.31 -13.42
CA THR A 215 -1.24 22.44 -12.58
C THR A 215 -0.49 22.52 -11.25
N GLY A 216 0.24 21.47 -10.86
CA GLY A 216 0.94 21.43 -9.58
C GLY A 216 -0.04 21.37 -8.41
N ALA A 217 -1.02 20.48 -8.49
CA ALA A 217 -2.03 20.32 -7.46
C ALA A 217 -2.44 18.86 -7.29
N VAL A 218 -3.04 18.56 -6.14
CA VAL A 218 -3.86 17.36 -5.96
C VAL A 218 -5.29 17.84 -5.79
N LEU A 219 -6.16 17.37 -6.68
CA LEU A 219 -7.59 17.65 -6.61
C LEU A 219 -8.30 16.54 -5.85
N ARG A 220 -9.37 16.90 -5.15
CA ARG A 220 -10.27 15.94 -4.48
C ARG A 220 -11.58 15.83 -5.23
N PHE A 221 -12.06 14.61 -5.36
CA PHE A 221 -13.36 14.26 -5.91
C PHE A 221 -14.07 13.33 -4.93
N ASP A 222 -15.39 13.45 -4.84
CA ASP A 222 -16.22 12.47 -4.13
C ASP A 222 -16.06 11.10 -4.81
N GLY A 223 -15.61 10.07 -4.09
CA GLY A 223 -15.28 8.78 -4.70
C GLY A 223 -16.47 7.90 -5.05
N ALA A 224 -17.69 8.29 -4.70
CA ALA A 224 -18.91 7.61 -5.16
C ALA A 224 -19.45 8.19 -6.48
N THR A 225 -19.35 9.51 -6.65
CA THR A 225 -19.99 10.27 -7.74
C THR A 225 -19.02 10.89 -8.73
N GLY A 226 -17.75 11.03 -8.36
CA GLY A 226 -16.72 11.72 -9.14
C GLY A 226 -16.89 13.24 -9.19
N ALA A 227 -17.76 13.80 -8.35
CA ALA A 227 -17.98 15.24 -8.26
C ALA A 227 -16.75 15.94 -7.68
N ALA A 228 -16.28 16.99 -8.35
CA ALA A 228 -15.13 17.76 -7.89
C ALA A 228 -15.45 18.50 -6.58
N ASP A 229 -14.57 18.35 -5.60
CA ASP A 229 -14.56 19.12 -4.34
C ASP A 229 -13.40 20.14 -4.31
N GLY A 230 -12.74 20.32 -5.46
CA GLY A 230 -11.77 21.37 -5.70
C GLY A 230 -10.33 20.98 -5.35
N ASN A 231 -9.50 22.01 -5.18
CA ASN A 231 -8.08 21.86 -4.94
C ASN A 231 -7.81 21.49 -3.48
N PHE A 232 -7.29 20.30 -3.25
CA PHE A 232 -7.03 19.75 -1.93
C PHE A 232 -5.62 20.07 -1.46
N ILE A 233 -4.60 19.79 -2.28
CA ILE A 233 -3.21 20.15 -2.02
C ILE A 233 -2.73 21.08 -3.13
N THR A 234 -2.30 22.29 -2.73
CA THR A 234 -1.61 23.21 -3.65
C THR A 234 -0.11 23.05 -3.51
N LEU A 235 0.53 22.57 -4.57
CA LEU A 235 1.98 22.59 -4.71
C LEU A 235 2.41 23.85 -5.47
N ASN A 236 3.71 23.99 -5.68
CA ASN A 236 4.22 24.91 -6.68
C ASN A 236 3.80 24.43 -8.07
N GLN A 237 3.24 25.31 -8.91
CA GLN A 237 2.81 24.98 -10.29
C GLN A 237 3.94 24.40 -11.17
N PHE A 238 5.19 24.62 -10.79
CA PHE A 238 6.37 24.07 -11.47
C PHE A 238 6.89 22.76 -10.84
N ALA A 239 6.19 22.19 -9.85
CA ALA A 239 6.60 20.96 -9.17
C ALA A 239 6.49 19.72 -10.07
N PHE A 240 5.53 19.73 -11.00
CA PHE A 240 5.14 18.57 -11.80
C PHE A 240 4.95 17.33 -10.91
N PRO A 241 3.94 17.33 -10.03
CA PRO A 241 3.70 16.17 -9.18
C PRO A 241 3.30 14.96 -10.03
N SER A 242 3.67 13.77 -9.58
CA SER A 242 3.46 12.52 -10.33
C SER A 242 2.73 11.49 -9.48
N GLY A 243 3.47 10.79 -8.62
CA GLY A 243 2.92 9.76 -7.76
C GLY A 243 2.32 10.35 -6.49
N ALA A 244 1.26 9.73 -5.99
CA ALA A 244 0.73 9.98 -4.66
C ALA A 244 0.42 8.66 -3.94
N ALA A 245 0.66 8.66 -2.63
CA ALA A 245 0.33 7.54 -1.75
C ALA A 245 -0.27 8.05 -0.43
N TYR A 246 -1.15 7.25 0.14
CA TYR A 246 -1.64 7.43 1.50
C TYR A 246 -0.79 6.57 2.44
N GLY A 247 -0.12 7.20 3.40
CA GLY A 247 0.76 6.52 4.35
C GLY A 247 -0.01 5.83 5.46
N PRO A 248 0.59 4.80 6.11
CA PRO A 248 0.01 4.15 7.28
C PRO A 248 -0.12 5.09 8.49
N ASP A 249 0.63 6.19 8.50
CA ASP A 249 0.47 7.27 9.47
C ASP A 249 -0.76 8.18 9.21
N GLY A 250 -1.46 7.96 8.10
CA GLY A 250 -2.65 8.69 7.68
C GLY A 250 -2.37 9.97 6.89
N ASP A 251 -1.11 10.27 6.57
CA ASP A 251 -0.71 11.44 5.78
C ASP A 251 -0.59 11.12 4.28
N TYR A 252 -0.60 12.17 3.46
CA TYR A 252 -0.41 12.04 2.00
C TYR A 252 1.03 12.34 1.62
N TYR A 253 1.57 11.53 0.73
CA TYR A 253 2.92 11.65 0.21
C TYR A 253 2.84 11.85 -1.30
N VAL A 254 3.46 12.91 -1.82
CA VAL A 254 3.40 13.28 -3.24
C VAL A 254 4.81 13.46 -3.78
N THR A 255 5.15 12.77 -4.87
CA THR A 255 6.43 13.00 -5.55
C THR A 255 6.39 14.29 -6.35
N THR A 256 7.50 15.00 -6.43
CA THR A 256 7.66 16.15 -7.32
C THR A 256 8.83 15.94 -8.27
N LEU A 257 8.53 15.91 -9.57
CA LEU A 257 9.52 15.61 -10.60
C LEU A 257 10.57 16.71 -10.70
N ALA A 258 10.15 17.98 -10.75
CA ALA A 258 11.08 19.08 -10.99
C ALA A 258 12.02 19.38 -9.82
N PHE A 259 11.61 19.06 -8.59
CA PHE A 259 12.44 19.29 -7.41
C PHE A 259 13.18 18.04 -6.94
N ASN A 260 12.88 16.87 -7.52
CA ASN A 260 13.41 15.58 -7.08
C ASN A 260 13.14 15.33 -5.59
N THR A 261 11.88 15.54 -5.18
CA THR A 261 11.47 15.40 -3.77
C THR A 261 10.23 14.54 -3.60
N VAL A 262 10.02 14.09 -2.36
CA VAL A 262 8.71 13.66 -1.86
C VAL A 262 8.26 14.65 -0.79
N GLU A 263 7.07 15.20 -0.97
CA GLU A 263 6.44 16.15 -0.05
C GLU A 263 5.33 15.43 0.73
N ARG A 264 5.28 15.64 2.04
CA ARG A 264 4.29 15.08 2.95
C ARG A 264 3.25 16.12 3.35
N PHE A 265 1.99 15.72 3.43
CA PHE A 265 0.84 16.54 3.76
C PHE A 265 -0.04 15.85 4.81
N THR A 266 -0.66 16.62 5.68
CA THR A 266 -1.62 16.11 6.67
C THR A 266 -2.85 15.50 5.99
N PRO A 267 -3.74 14.78 6.71
CA PRO A 267 -4.97 14.26 6.12
C PRO A 267 -5.93 15.37 5.67
N ALA A 268 -5.69 16.61 6.12
CA ALA A 268 -6.44 17.80 5.69
C ALA A 268 -5.77 18.56 4.52
N GLY A 269 -4.69 18.02 3.94
CA GLY A 269 -3.98 18.60 2.80
C GLY A 269 -2.99 19.71 3.15
N ALA A 270 -2.68 19.93 4.43
CA ALA A 270 -1.72 20.95 4.85
C ALA A 270 -0.28 20.44 4.71
N PRO A 271 0.69 21.24 4.22
CA PRO A 271 2.07 20.80 4.08
C PRO A 271 2.72 20.49 5.44
N VAL A 272 3.43 19.38 5.51
CA VAL A 272 4.18 18.93 6.71
C VAL A 272 5.68 19.17 6.50
N ALA A 273 6.29 18.45 5.56
CA ALA A 273 7.73 18.51 5.29
C ALA A 273 8.07 17.86 3.94
N THR A 274 9.24 18.23 3.41
CA THR A 274 9.93 17.42 2.41
C THR A 274 10.57 16.21 3.10
N VAL A 275 10.10 15.00 2.77
CA VAL A 275 10.49 13.74 3.43
C VAL A 275 11.42 12.87 2.59
N ALA A 276 11.70 13.25 1.34
CA ALA A 276 12.79 12.66 0.58
C ALA A 276 13.38 13.68 -0.37
N SER A 277 14.71 13.74 -0.47
CA SER A 277 15.44 14.52 -1.46
C SER A 277 16.89 14.06 -1.54
N GLY A 278 17.59 14.39 -2.64
CA GLY A 278 19.01 14.07 -2.80
C GLY A 278 19.29 12.56 -2.94
N ASN A 279 20.50 12.12 -2.53
CA ASN A 279 20.92 10.70 -2.54
C ASN A 279 20.76 9.97 -3.90
N GLY A 280 20.82 10.72 -5.01
CA GLY A 280 20.62 10.17 -6.35
C GLY A 280 19.16 9.97 -6.75
N LEU A 281 18.20 10.47 -5.95
CA LEU A 281 16.80 10.58 -6.34
C LEU A 281 16.68 11.57 -7.51
N MET A 282 16.13 11.10 -8.63
CA MET A 282 16.00 11.86 -9.87
C MET A 282 14.69 11.49 -10.56
N LEU A 283 13.85 12.51 -10.78
CA LEU A 283 12.49 12.38 -11.32
C LEU A 283 11.68 11.30 -10.58
N PRO A 284 11.38 11.48 -9.28
CA PRO A 284 10.63 10.52 -8.49
C PRO A 284 9.22 10.32 -9.06
N ALA A 285 8.90 9.11 -9.51
CA ALA A 285 7.69 8.89 -10.30
C ALA A 285 6.52 8.34 -9.47
N ASN A 286 6.78 7.43 -8.53
CA ASN A 286 5.78 6.75 -7.72
C ASN A 286 6.32 6.39 -6.33
N ILE A 287 5.42 6.14 -5.37
CA ILE A 287 5.71 5.86 -3.97
C ILE A 287 4.92 4.62 -3.54
N GLU A 288 5.57 3.70 -2.86
CA GLU A 288 4.94 2.52 -2.26
C GLU A 288 5.46 2.31 -0.83
N PHE A 289 4.57 2.10 0.13
CA PHE A 289 4.96 1.83 1.51
C PHE A 289 5.37 0.37 1.70
N ILE A 290 6.48 0.14 2.38
CA ILE A 290 6.82 -1.13 2.99
C ILE A 290 6.09 -1.16 4.33
N VAL A 291 4.85 -1.64 4.29
CA VAL A 291 4.21 -2.11 5.51
C VAL A 291 4.84 -3.47 5.83
N ASP A 292 5.63 -3.54 6.90
CA ASP A 292 5.99 -4.83 7.45
C ASP A 292 4.66 -5.52 7.80
N LEU A 293 4.23 -6.49 6.99
CA LEU A 293 3.04 -7.28 7.29
C LEU A 293 3.26 -7.84 8.69
N THR A 294 2.46 -7.39 9.66
CA THR A 294 2.55 -7.95 11.00
C THR A 294 2.22 -9.43 10.85
N PRO A 295 3.07 -10.39 11.27
CA PRO A 295 2.75 -11.80 11.09
C PRO A 295 1.38 -12.11 11.71
N GLY A 296 0.43 -12.58 10.90
CA GLY A 296 -0.96 -12.77 11.30
C GLY A 296 -1.95 -11.68 10.88
N ASP A 297 -1.49 -10.58 10.27
CA ASP A 297 -2.33 -9.50 9.69
C ASP A 297 -2.62 -9.87 8.23
N ALA A 298 -3.81 -10.41 7.98
CA ALA A 298 -4.19 -10.91 6.67
C ALA A 298 -4.80 -9.82 5.79
N ASN A 299 -5.46 -8.84 6.39
CA ASN A 299 -6.12 -7.78 5.64
C ASN A 299 -5.20 -6.57 5.38
N GLY A 300 -4.00 -6.57 5.95
CA GLY A 300 -2.98 -5.54 5.79
C GLY A 300 -3.34 -4.21 6.46
N ASP A 301 -4.23 -4.22 7.45
CA ASP A 301 -4.68 -3.02 8.15
C ASP A 301 -3.76 -2.59 9.30
N GLY A 302 -2.68 -3.34 9.51
CA GLY A 302 -1.66 -3.12 10.52
C GLY A 302 -2.02 -3.72 11.88
N LYS A 303 -3.15 -4.43 12.02
CA LYS A 303 -3.57 -5.12 13.25
C LYS A 303 -3.64 -6.62 13.03
N VAL A 304 -3.48 -7.36 14.12
CA VAL A 304 -3.72 -8.81 14.15
C VAL A 304 -4.90 -9.06 15.06
N ASP A 305 -6.10 -9.13 14.48
CA ASP A 305 -7.35 -9.22 15.21
C ASP A 305 -8.30 -10.30 14.67
N GLY A 306 -9.58 -10.20 15.06
CA GLY A 306 -10.60 -11.18 14.67
C GLY A 306 -10.93 -11.15 13.17
N VAL A 307 -10.63 -10.07 12.46
CA VAL A 307 -10.82 -9.97 11.02
C VAL A 307 -9.80 -10.83 10.28
N ASP A 308 -8.55 -10.85 10.73
CA ASP A 308 -7.49 -11.70 10.15
C ASP A 308 -7.74 -13.19 10.41
N TYR A 309 -8.29 -13.50 11.58
CA TYR A 309 -8.76 -14.85 11.87
C TYR A 309 -9.82 -15.33 10.89
N LEU A 310 -10.73 -14.44 10.47
CA LEU A 310 -11.78 -14.81 9.52
C LEU A 310 -11.20 -15.10 8.13
N VAL A 311 -10.13 -14.40 7.74
CA VAL A 311 -9.39 -14.71 6.51
C VAL A 311 -8.76 -16.09 6.62
N TRP A 312 -7.94 -16.35 7.64
CA TRP A 312 -7.34 -17.68 7.86
C TRP A 312 -8.39 -18.79 7.92
N ALA A 313 -9.49 -18.59 8.67
CA ALA A 313 -10.53 -19.59 8.82
C ALA A 313 -11.29 -19.85 7.51
N GLY A 314 -11.41 -18.84 6.65
CA GLY A 314 -12.03 -18.93 5.33
C GLY A 314 -11.22 -19.79 4.36
N HIS A 315 -9.90 -19.82 4.52
CA HIS A 315 -8.94 -20.51 3.66
C HIS A 315 -8.32 -21.77 4.28
N TYR A 316 -8.73 -22.15 5.50
CA TYR A 316 -8.17 -23.30 6.21
C TYR A 316 -8.29 -24.62 5.43
N GLY A 317 -7.14 -25.26 5.18
CA GLY A 317 -7.03 -26.51 4.43
C GLY A 317 -6.78 -26.32 2.92
N GLU A 318 -6.56 -25.10 2.46
CA GLU A 318 -6.04 -24.84 1.11
C GLU A 318 -4.57 -25.29 1.00
N ASP A 319 -4.24 -26.03 -0.07
CA ASP A 319 -2.97 -26.74 -0.33
C ASP A 319 -2.52 -26.43 -1.79
N PRO A 320 -1.22 -26.19 -2.09
CA PRO A 320 -0.74 -25.53 -3.31
C PRO A 320 -0.63 -26.46 -4.53
N ALA A 321 -1.57 -27.39 -4.65
CA ALA A 321 -2.04 -27.80 -5.99
C ALA A 321 -3.12 -26.84 -6.53
N ALA A 322 -3.64 -25.94 -5.69
CA ALA A 322 -4.49 -24.83 -6.12
C ALA A 322 -3.62 -23.66 -6.60
N ASP A 323 -4.02 -23.11 -7.74
CA ASP A 323 -3.55 -21.84 -8.30
C ASP A 323 -4.54 -20.77 -7.82
N PRO A 324 -4.12 -19.72 -7.08
CA PRO A 324 -2.73 -19.32 -6.75
C PRO A 324 -2.16 -19.94 -5.46
N PRO A 325 -0.82 -19.90 -5.23
CA PRO A 325 -0.18 -20.37 -3.99
C PRO A 325 -0.56 -19.52 -2.77
N GLY A 326 -0.42 -20.12 -1.58
CA GLY A 326 -0.67 -19.46 -0.29
C GLY A 326 0.08 -18.14 -0.14
N SER A 327 -0.60 -17.16 0.47
CA SER A 327 -0.05 -15.86 0.83
C SER A 327 -0.57 -15.43 2.21
N PRO A 328 0.12 -14.50 2.90
CA PRO A 328 -0.39 -13.93 4.15
C PRO A 328 -1.80 -13.33 3.99
N ALA A 329 -2.11 -12.79 2.81
CA ALA A 329 -3.44 -12.25 2.49
C ALA A 329 -4.55 -13.30 2.40
N ASN A 330 -4.20 -14.58 2.23
CA ASN A 330 -5.12 -15.72 2.29
C ASN A 330 -4.95 -16.51 3.60
N GLY A 331 -4.20 -16.00 4.57
CA GLY A 331 -3.97 -16.64 5.86
C GLY A 331 -2.83 -17.66 5.90
N ASP A 332 -1.97 -17.75 4.88
CA ASP A 332 -0.68 -18.48 4.95
C ASP A 332 0.38 -17.54 5.53
N PHE A 333 0.43 -17.49 6.85
CA PHE A 333 1.24 -16.55 7.61
C PHE A 333 2.66 -17.04 7.85
N ASP A 334 2.93 -18.34 7.74
CA ASP A 334 4.29 -18.88 7.84
C ASP A 334 4.99 -19.03 6.48
N GLY A 335 4.26 -18.80 5.38
CA GLY A 335 4.76 -18.76 4.02
C GLY A 335 5.14 -20.14 3.48
N ASN A 336 4.56 -21.20 4.03
CA ASN A 336 4.84 -22.58 3.63
C ASN A 336 4.01 -23.05 2.42
N GLY A 337 3.07 -22.22 1.96
CA GLY A 337 2.20 -22.48 0.82
C GLY A 337 0.90 -23.21 1.15
N VAL A 338 0.62 -23.51 2.43
CA VAL A 338 -0.55 -24.22 2.93
C VAL A 338 -1.17 -23.39 4.04
N VAL A 339 -2.49 -23.21 4.03
CA VAL A 339 -3.20 -22.53 5.14
C VAL A 339 -3.62 -23.58 6.17
N ASP A 340 -2.84 -23.75 7.22
CA ASP A 340 -3.04 -24.80 8.22
C ASP A 340 -2.92 -24.34 9.68
N GLY A 341 -2.67 -25.30 10.57
CA GLY A 341 -2.57 -25.03 12.01
C GLY A 341 -1.30 -24.27 12.40
N LEU A 342 -0.26 -24.25 11.55
CA LEU A 342 0.95 -23.47 11.78
C LEU A 342 0.68 -21.99 11.54
N ASP A 343 -0.13 -21.63 10.55
CA ASP A 343 -0.55 -20.25 10.33
C ASP A 343 -1.41 -19.73 11.48
N TYR A 344 -2.31 -20.58 11.99
CA TYR A 344 -3.06 -20.25 13.20
C TYR A 344 -2.13 -19.91 14.37
N LEU A 345 -1.00 -20.61 14.51
CA LEU A 345 -0.03 -20.30 15.56
C LEU A 345 0.65 -18.96 15.31
N VAL A 346 0.93 -18.60 14.06
CA VAL A 346 1.45 -17.27 13.71
C VAL A 346 0.43 -16.19 14.09
N TRP A 347 -0.82 -16.29 13.65
CA TRP A 347 -1.89 -15.36 14.05
C TRP A 347 -2.07 -15.30 15.57
N ALA A 348 -2.21 -16.44 16.24
CA ALA A 348 -2.48 -16.50 17.67
C ALA A 348 -1.32 -15.93 18.50
N SER A 349 -0.08 -16.08 18.03
CA SER A 349 1.10 -15.53 18.70
C SER A 349 1.22 -14.01 18.58
N ASN A 350 0.54 -13.42 17.59
CA ASN A 350 0.52 -11.98 17.34
C ASN A 350 -0.84 -11.35 17.64
N PHE A 351 -1.86 -12.11 18.04
CA PHE A 351 -3.20 -11.59 18.31
C PHE A 351 -3.20 -10.45 19.34
N GLY A 352 -3.82 -9.33 18.96
CA GLY A 352 -3.82 -8.08 19.71
C GLY A 352 -2.77 -7.07 19.25
N HIS A 353 -1.78 -7.49 18.45
CA HIS A 353 -0.77 -6.59 17.91
C HIS A 353 -1.43 -5.53 17.00
N GLY A 354 -0.91 -4.31 17.07
CA GLY A 354 -1.33 -3.22 16.21
C GLY A 354 -0.63 -1.90 16.54
N PRO A 355 -0.93 -0.81 15.82
CA PRO A 355 -0.18 0.46 15.88
C PRO A 355 -0.21 1.18 17.24
N ASN A 356 -0.90 0.64 18.25
CA ASN A 356 -1.08 1.23 19.58
C ASN A 356 -0.86 0.23 20.73
N ASP A 357 -0.17 -0.88 20.49
CA ASP A 357 -0.13 -1.97 21.46
C ASP A 357 0.89 -1.73 22.58
N THR A 358 0.45 -1.13 23.68
CA THR A 358 1.20 -1.17 24.95
C THR A 358 1.00 -2.56 25.54
N THR A 359 2.00 -3.43 25.47
CA THR A 359 1.98 -4.81 26.00
C THR A 359 1.20 -4.91 27.32
N SER A 360 -0.07 -5.30 27.25
CA SER A 360 -0.85 -5.60 28.43
C SER A 360 -0.52 -7.04 28.83
N VAL A 361 0.03 -7.21 30.02
CA VAL A 361 0.26 -8.52 30.61
C VAL A 361 -1.10 -9.23 30.70
N PRO A 362 -1.27 -10.47 30.18
CA PRO A 362 -2.58 -11.12 30.16
C PRO A 362 -3.12 -11.28 31.58
N GLU A 363 -4.37 -10.84 31.80
CA GLU A 363 -5.03 -11.12 33.08
C GLU A 363 -5.26 -12.63 33.26
N PRO A 364 -5.27 -13.14 34.52
CA PRO A 364 -5.24 -14.58 34.83
C PRO A 364 -6.37 -15.42 34.21
N SER A 365 -7.42 -14.78 33.69
CA SER A 365 -8.55 -15.42 33.01
C SER A 365 -8.21 -15.95 31.61
N ALA A 366 -7.24 -15.36 30.90
CA ALA A 366 -6.82 -15.82 29.56
C ALA A 366 -6.09 -17.18 29.61
N LEU A 367 -5.31 -17.43 30.67
CA LEU A 367 -4.62 -18.70 30.93
C LEU A 367 -5.58 -19.85 31.28
N LEU A 368 -6.77 -19.55 31.82
CA LEU A 368 -7.77 -20.56 32.18
C LEU A 368 -8.52 -21.12 30.96
N LEU A 369 -8.68 -20.33 29.90
CA LEU A 369 -9.30 -20.79 28.64
C LEU A 369 -8.36 -21.69 27.82
N LEU A 370 -7.04 -21.45 27.88
CA LEU A 370 -6.01 -22.28 27.23
C LEU A 370 -5.96 -23.72 27.75
N CYS A 371 -6.25 -23.95 29.03
CA CYS A 371 -6.30 -25.29 29.61
C CYS A 371 -7.66 -26.00 29.43
N GLY A 372 -8.75 -25.25 29.21
CA GLY A 372 -10.11 -25.80 29.08
C GLY A 372 -10.43 -26.38 27.71
N GLY A 373 -9.92 -25.76 26.63
CA GLY A 373 -10.22 -26.17 25.25
C GLY A 373 -9.64 -27.52 24.85
N VAL A 374 -8.44 -27.86 25.34
CA VAL A 374 -7.75 -29.12 25.00
C VAL A 374 -8.41 -30.34 25.66
N ALA A 375 -9.10 -30.16 26.80
CA ALA A 375 -9.74 -31.27 27.51
C ALA A 375 -11.09 -31.73 26.90
N LEU A 376 -11.77 -30.89 26.12
CA LEU A 376 -13.10 -31.18 25.57
C LEU A 376 -13.07 -31.93 24.22
N LEU A 377 -11.94 -31.92 23.50
CA LEU A 377 -11.78 -32.65 22.23
C LEU A 377 -11.27 -34.10 22.41
N ALA A 378 -10.80 -34.48 23.61
CA ALA A 378 -10.33 -35.84 23.89
C ALA A 378 -11.44 -36.80 24.39
N ALA A 379 -12.65 -36.32 24.69
CA ALA A 379 -13.69 -37.11 25.37
C ALA A 379 -14.78 -37.73 24.47
N THR A 380 -14.77 -37.52 23.14
CA THR A 380 -15.87 -37.97 22.26
C THR A 380 -15.60 -39.23 21.42
N ARG A 381 -14.47 -39.93 21.59
CA ARG A 381 -14.28 -41.25 20.94
C ARG A 381 -14.62 -42.42 21.89
N ARG A 382 -15.89 -42.81 21.95
CA ARG A 382 -16.29 -44.14 22.43
C ARG A 382 -16.13 -45.18 21.31
N PRO A 383 -15.51 -46.35 21.55
CA PRO A 383 -15.47 -47.43 20.58
C PRO A 383 -16.79 -48.23 20.64
N SER A 384 -17.45 -48.41 19.49
CA SER A 384 -18.48 -49.44 19.34
C SER A 384 -17.83 -50.82 19.17
N ARG A 385 -18.13 -51.73 20.08
CA ARG A 385 -17.95 -53.18 19.93
C ARG A 385 -19.21 -53.87 20.44
N GLY A 386 -19.79 -54.74 19.61
CA GLY A 386 -20.99 -55.52 19.89
C GLY A 386 -21.87 -55.59 18.66
#